data_AF-A0A8K0VV07-F1
#
_entry.id   AF-A0A8K0VV07-F1
#
_cell.length_a   1.000
_cell.length_b   1.000
_cell.length_c   1.000
_cell.angle_alpha   90.00
_cell.angle_beta   90.00
_cell.angle_gamma   90.00
#
_symmetry.space_group_name_H-M   'P 1'
#
loop_
_entity.id
_entity.type
_entity.pdbx_description
1 polymer ?
#
loop_
_entity_poly.entity_id
_entity_poly.type
_entity_poly.pdbx_seq_one_letter_code
_entity_poly.pdbx_strand_id
1 'polypeptide(L)'
;MSSTTLKRSRSASPPFSPEKRSSLKVYSPAEPVRFLLISDTHSHQLPSNLPECDVLLHCGDMTEDGSPESIFEAIQAIASIQAELKLVIAGNHEISLDKNYYLGEGGNENDFERAQNVASAASENGVTFLDEGTHTFTLSSGATFTIYASPYTPQYGASAFQYATNEDRFNPPQTTPPWAKNVASSTTKIPDIVDIIMTHGPPKYILDATADGRSAGCEHLRRVLDRVRPKLHCFGHIHSAYGAQRLRFEDEASSQEESDMIVPLAKEFVGKNQSKKKGYASLPPGSLEAFRASKQTLCVNAAMEGKDGVLENAPWVIDMDLRIASEYRLSLKMTTTSLVLYRPGTSASLSQSASPTSLISSRLFSQQTGTAIATELLYRILFDIINRFLSSFQRLASKGMEEATSWIEQKMQERRDRLAAAKSSGGAELKIVEEVGKMAEGNGFVKCPMGSKGDGPTPPPWVQSVLVGIEEGRMQARDFYTNQW
;
A
#
# COMPACT_ATOMS: atom_id res chain seq x y z
N MET A 1 -91.34 22.34 -58.58
CA MET A 1 -91.14 20.94 -58.16
C MET A 1 -89.90 20.93 -57.27
N SER A 2 -90.09 21.00 -55.94
CA SER A 2 -90.05 19.86 -55.00
C SER A 2 -88.60 19.48 -54.67
N SER A 3 -88.12 19.23 -53.45
CA SER A 3 -88.62 19.36 -52.08
C SER A 3 -87.47 18.81 -51.19
N THR A 4 -87.38 19.29 -49.95
CA THR A 4 -86.91 18.57 -48.75
C THR A 4 -85.43 18.17 -48.58
N THR A 5 -84.83 18.87 -47.62
CA THR A 5 -83.93 18.43 -46.55
C THR A 5 -84.09 16.98 -46.06
N LEU A 6 -82.96 16.29 -45.85
CA LEU A 6 -82.82 15.13 -44.95
C LEU A 6 -81.45 15.16 -44.23
N LYS A 7 -81.52 15.13 -42.89
CA LYS A 7 -80.40 14.94 -41.95
C LYS A 7 -79.89 13.50 -41.98
N ARG A 8 -78.57 13.29 -41.82
CA ARG A 8 -77.95 12.05 -41.29
C ARG A 8 -76.57 12.40 -40.71
N SER A 9 -76.48 12.55 -39.39
CA SER A 9 -76.06 11.56 -38.36
C SER A 9 -74.53 11.40 -38.26
N ARG A 10 -73.99 11.94 -37.17
CA ARG A 10 -72.63 11.69 -36.66
C ARG A 10 -72.47 10.19 -36.36
N SER A 11 -71.46 9.55 -36.94
CA SER A 11 -70.93 8.27 -36.45
C SER A 11 -69.54 8.51 -35.86
N ALA A 12 -69.40 8.20 -34.57
CA ALA A 12 -68.16 8.32 -33.81
C ALA A 12 -67.07 7.38 -34.35
N SER A 13 -65.87 7.92 -34.53
CA SER A 13 -64.64 7.15 -34.73
C SER A 13 -64.07 6.76 -33.36
N PRO A 14 -63.45 5.57 -33.22
CA PRO A 14 -63.06 5.00 -31.93
C PRO A 14 -61.92 5.79 -31.26
N PRO A 15 -61.80 5.72 -29.91
CA PRO A 15 -60.82 6.49 -29.16
C PRO A 15 -59.39 6.05 -29.48
N PHE A 16 -58.56 7.05 -29.82
CA PHE A 16 -57.11 6.96 -29.86
C PHE A 16 -56.58 6.47 -28.51
N SER A 17 -56.07 5.25 -28.46
CA SER A 17 -55.20 4.79 -27.37
C SER A 17 -53.82 5.39 -27.56
N PRO A 18 -53.28 6.19 -26.61
CA PRO A 18 -51.91 6.63 -26.70
C PRO A 18 -51.01 5.41 -26.44
N GLU A 19 -50.40 4.87 -27.50
CA GLU A 19 -49.25 4.00 -27.36
C GLU A 19 -48.21 4.75 -26.53
N LYS A 20 -47.93 4.22 -25.34
CA LYS A 20 -46.85 4.70 -24.48
C LYS A 20 -45.55 4.58 -25.25
N ARG A 21 -45.08 5.69 -25.83
CA ARG A 21 -43.65 5.91 -26.05
C ARG A 21 -42.98 5.65 -24.71
N SER A 22 -42.32 4.49 -24.59
CA SER A 22 -41.49 4.19 -23.44
C SER A 22 -40.37 5.22 -23.43
N SER A 23 -40.53 6.26 -22.61
CA SER A 23 -39.40 7.07 -22.20
C SER A 23 -38.39 6.10 -21.59
N LEU A 24 -37.21 6.01 -22.21
CA LEU A 24 -36.05 5.40 -21.59
C LEU A 24 -35.92 6.05 -20.21
N LYS A 25 -36.21 5.29 -19.15
CA LYS A 25 -36.00 5.76 -17.78
C LYS A 25 -34.51 6.04 -17.65
N VAL A 26 -34.17 7.32 -17.54
CA VAL A 26 -32.86 7.75 -17.07
C VAL A 26 -32.79 7.26 -15.62
N TYR A 27 -32.02 6.19 -15.39
CA TYR A 27 -31.69 5.77 -14.04
C TYR A 27 -30.82 6.88 -13.44
N SER A 28 -31.18 7.40 -12.27
CA SER A 28 -30.19 8.11 -11.45
C SER A 28 -29.05 7.13 -11.19
N PRO A 29 -27.79 7.45 -11.54
CA PRO A 29 -26.68 6.60 -11.17
C PRO A 29 -26.69 6.45 -9.65
N ALA A 30 -26.39 5.24 -9.16
CA ALA A 30 -26.09 5.06 -7.75
C ALA A 30 -25.01 6.07 -7.36
N GLU A 31 -25.10 6.64 -6.16
CA GLU A 31 -24.06 7.55 -5.68
C GLU A 31 -22.69 6.82 -5.73
N PRO A 32 -21.63 7.48 -6.19
CA PRO A 32 -20.31 6.87 -6.27
C PRO A 32 -19.83 6.49 -4.87
N VAL A 33 -19.21 5.31 -4.76
CA VAL A 33 -18.63 4.84 -3.51
C VAL A 33 -17.32 5.58 -3.25
N ARG A 34 -17.18 6.16 -2.06
CA ARG A 34 -15.99 6.89 -1.65
C ARG A 34 -14.98 5.99 -0.96
N PHE A 35 -13.82 5.87 -1.57
CA PHE A 35 -12.67 5.15 -1.04
C PHE A 35 -11.66 6.11 -0.40
N LEU A 36 -11.19 5.79 0.81
CA LEU A 36 -10.03 6.40 1.46
C LEU A 36 -8.84 5.43 1.39
N LEU A 37 -7.78 5.82 0.70
CA LEU A 37 -6.58 5.01 0.50
C LEU A 37 -5.44 5.57 1.33
N ILE A 38 -4.87 4.70 2.17
CA ILE A 38 -3.69 4.98 3.00
C ILE A 38 -2.73 3.78 2.93
N SER A 39 -1.47 4.02 3.27
CA SER A 39 -0.42 3.01 3.34
C SER A 39 0.77 3.60 4.08
N ASP A 40 1.68 2.77 4.58
CA ASP A 40 2.97 3.20 5.13
C ASP A 40 2.78 4.27 6.20
N THR A 41 1.99 3.91 7.22
CA THR A 41 1.74 4.80 8.36
C THR A 41 2.79 4.63 9.44
N HIS A 42 3.53 3.50 9.47
CA HIS A 42 4.74 3.30 10.29
C HIS A 42 4.58 3.72 11.76
N SER A 43 3.51 3.24 12.41
CA SER A 43 3.16 3.56 13.80
C SER A 43 2.96 5.06 14.10
N HIS A 44 2.87 5.93 13.08
CA HIS A 44 2.57 7.33 13.28
C HIS A 44 1.10 7.57 13.64
N GLN A 45 0.88 8.59 14.44
CA GLN A 45 -0.47 9.07 14.72
C GLN A 45 -1.13 9.57 13.43
N LEU A 46 -2.25 8.95 13.06
CA LEU A 46 -3.02 9.34 11.90
C LEU A 46 -3.58 10.77 12.05
N PRO A 47 -3.74 11.53 10.94
CA PRO A 47 -4.33 12.85 10.98
C PRO A 47 -5.72 12.84 11.63
N SER A 48 -6.01 13.79 12.51
CA SER A 48 -7.30 13.86 13.21
C SER A 48 -8.48 14.27 12.31
N ASN A 49 -8.20 14.78 11.12
CA ASN A 49 -9.17 15.31 10.17
C ASN A 49 -9.29 14.47 8.89
N LEU A 50 -9.14 13.14 9.01
CA LEU A 50 -9.39 12.24 7.88
C LEU A 50 -10.84 12.38 7.38
N PRO A 51 -11.06 12.36 6.06
CA PRO A 51 -12.39 12.52 5.49
C PRO A 51 -13.27 11.29 5.74
N GLU A 52 -14.57 11.50 5.89
CA GLU A 52 -15.55 10.40 5.87
C GLU A 52 -15.50 9.67 4.53
N CYS A 53 -15.61 8.35 4.59
CA CYS A 53 -15.58 7.46 3.42
C CYS A 53 -16.49 6.26 3.64
N ASP A 54 -16.82 5.56 2.56
CA ASP A 54 -17.58 4.30 2.64
C ASP A 54 -16.61 3.14 2.92
N VAL A 55 -15.46 3.14 2.25
CA VAL A 55 -14.45 2.08 2.34
C VAL A 55 -13.06 2.68 2.57
N LEU A 56 -12.39 2.25 3.64
CA LEU A 56 -10.98 2.50 3.87
C LEU A 56 -10.16 1.30 3.39
N LEU A 57 -9.08 1.58 2.64
CA LEU A 57 -8.07 0.59 2.22
C LEU A 57 -6.70 0.99 2.78
N HIS A 58 -6.10 0.15 3.62
CA HIS A 58 -4.71 0.28 4.07
C HIS A 58 -3.80 -0.72 3.35
N CYS A 59 -2.83 -0.23 2.57
CA CYS A 59 -2.01 -1.07 1.69
C CYS A 59 -0.72 -1.60 2.34
N GLY A 60 -0.74 -1.93 3.63
CA GLY A 60 0.43 -2.43 4.37
C GLY A 60 1.30 -1.37 5.04
N ASP A 61 2.26 -1.85 5.85
CA ASP A 61 3.16 -1.05 6.69
C ASP A 61 2.40 -0.11 7.63
N MET A 62 1.51 -0.70 8.41
CA MET A 62 0.79 0.01 9.46
C MET A 62 1.71 0.34 10.64
N THR A 63 2.71 -0.52 10.85
CA THR A 63 3.65 -0.49 11.97
C THR A 63 5.08 -0.26 11.48
N GLU A 64 5.95 0.25 12.37
CA GLU A 64 7.39 0.35 12.09
C GLU A 64 8.13 -0.96 12.42
N ASP A 65 7.74 -1.63 13.52
CA ASP A 65 8.49 -2.74 14.11
C ASP A 65 7.79 -4.10 14.02
N GLY A 66 6.54 -4.12 13.59
CA GLY A 66 5.71 -5.32 13.53
C GLY A 66 5.49 -5.99 14.88
N SER A 67 5.65 -5.32 16.01
CA SER A 67 5.37 -5.94 17.32
C SER A 67 3.86 -6.16 17.52
N PRO A 68 3.43 -7.19 18.28
CA PRO A 68 2.02 -7.40 18.57
C PRO A 68 1.32 -6.16 19.17
N GLU A 69 2.05 -5.40 19.99
CA GLU A 69 1.60 -4.15 20.59
C GLU A 69 1.40 -3.06 19.54
N SER A 70 2.38 -2.81 18.67
CA SER A 70 2.25 -1.83 17.59
C SER A 70 1.13 -2.19 16.62
N ILE A 71 0.97 -3.47 16.28
CA ILE A 71 -0.12 -3.94 15.41
C ILE A 71 -1.46 -3.65 16.06
N PHE A 72 -1.61 -3.92 17.36
CA PHE A 72 -2.83 -3.62 18.10
C PHE A 72 -3.13 -2.11 18.11
N GLU A 73 -2.14 -1.27 18.40
CA GLU A 73 -2.29 0.18 18.41
C GLU A 73 -2.68 0.73 17.02
N ALA A 74 -2.06 0.21 15.95
CA ALA A 74 -2.39 0.60 14.59
C ALA A 74 -3.82 0.20 14.19
N ILE A 75 -4.26 -1.02 14.55
CA ILE A 75 -5.64 -1.46 14.34
C ILE A 75 -6.61 -0.53 15.07
N GLN A 76 -6.31 -0.11 16.30
CA GLN A 76 -7.17 0.81 17.05
C GLN A 76 -7.22 2.20 16.42
N ALA A 77 -6.09 2.69 15.91
CA ALA A 77 -6.06 3.96 15.18
C ALA A 77 -6.95 3.88 13.92
N ILE A 78 -6.86 2.79 13.15
CA ILE A 78 -7.70 2.58 11.95
C ILE A 78 -9.17 2.39 12.31
N ALA A 79 -9.46 1.65 13.38
CA ALA A 79 -10.83 1.41 13.86
C ALA A 79 -11.56 2.71 14.18
N SER A 80 -10.84 3.74 14.66
CA SER A 80 -11.40 5.06 14.97
C SER A 80 -11.89 5.85 13.75
N ILE A 81 -11.48 5.46 12.53
CA ILE A 81 -11.88 6.14 11.30
C ILE A 81 -13.31 5.76 10.94
N GLN A 82 -14.11 6.76 10.58
CA GLN A 82 -15.50 6.56 10.18
C GLN A 82 -15.57 6.05 8.73
N ALA A 83 -15.82 4.75 8.61
CA ALA A 83 -16.08 4.05 7.35
C ALA A 83 -17.00 2.85 7.61
N GLU A 84 -17.79 2.46 6.61
CA GLU A 84 -18.59 1.24 6.67
C GLU A 84 -17.69 0.00 6.65
N LEU A 85 -16.67 0.02 5.80
CA LEU A 85 -15.71 -1.07 5.65
C LEU A 85 -14.27 -0.56 5.79
N LYS A 86 -13.44 -1.27 6.54
CA LYS A 86 -12.02 -0.93 6.75
C LYS A 86 -11.21 -2.17 6.45
N LEU A 87 -10.54 -2.19 5.30
CA LEU A 87 -9.78 -3.33 4.82
C LEU A 87 -8.29 -3.02 4.92
N VAL A 88 -7.52 -3.92 5.51
CA VAL A 88 -6.08 -3.77 5.68
C VAL A 88 -5.36 -5.02 5.19
N ILE A 89 -4.18 -4.85 4.62
CA ILE A 89 -3.21 -5.92 4.40
C ILE A 89 -1.95 -5.63 5.22
N ALA A 90 -1.15 -6.66 5.45
CA ALA A 90 0.22 -6.49 5.94
C ALA A 90 1.11 -5.87 4.85
N GLY A 91 2.19 -5.25 5.28
CA GLY A 91 3.37 -4.94 4.47
C GLY A 91 4.61 -5.62 5.04
N ASN A 92 5.78 -5.20 4.57
CA ASN A 92 7.05 -5.82 4.99
C ASN A 92 7.44 -5.48 6.43
N HIS A 93 6.85 -4.46 7.05
CA HIS A 93 7.09 -4.10 8.46
C HIS A 93 6.23 -4.87 9.46
N GLU A 94 5.16 -5.54 9.03
CA GLU A 94 4.39 -6.45 9.90
C GLU A 94 5.12 -7.79 10.10
N ILE A 95 6.40 -7.73 10.51
CA ILE A 95 7.33 -8.86 10.49
C ILE A 95 6.84 -10.07 11.30
N SER A 96 6.15 -9.84 12.42
CA SER A 96 5.61 -10.91 13.27
C SER A 96 4.38 -11.61 12.68
N LEU A 97 3.86 -11.15 11.53
CA LEU A 97 2.81 -11.84 10.77
C LEU A 97 3.39 -12.74 9.67
N ASP A 98 4.69 -12.67 9.38
CA ASP A 98 5.40 -13.64 8.53
C ASP A 98 6.21 -14.59 9.42
N LYS A 99 5.61 -15.75 9.71
CA LYS A 99 6.21 -16.75 10.61
C LYS A 99 7.64 -17.15 10.21
N ASN A 100 7.85 -17.41 8.93
CA ASN A 100 9.11 -17.96 8.45
C ASN A 100 10.22 -16.91 8.56
N TYR A 101 9.91 -15.67 8.17
CA TYR A 101 10.83 -14.56 8.31
C TYR A 101 11.11 -14.26 9.79
N TYR A 102 10.06 -14.10 10.61
CA TYR A 102 10.18 -13.70 12.01
C TYR A 102 11.03 -14.66 12.83
N LEU A 103 10.77 -15.96 12.73
CA LEU A 103 11.55 -16.98 13.44
C LEU A 103 12.99 -17.09 12.90
N GLY A 104 13.17 -16.90 11.59
CA GLY A 104 14.47 -16.89 10.93
C GLY A 104 15.38 -15.77 11.44
N GLU A 105 14.81 -14.61 11.72
CA GLU A 105 15.51 -13.43 12.28
C GLU A 105 15.64 -13.46 13.82
N GLY A 106 15.28 -14.58 14.47
CA GLY A 106 15.41 -14.77 15.92
C GLY A 106 14.20 -14.29 16.75
N GLY A 107 13.08 -13.97 16.10
CA GLY A 107 11.80 -13.77 16.74
C GLY A 107 11.30 -15.03 17.45
N ASN A 108 10.42 -14.88 18.43
CA ASN A 108 9.89 -16.00 19.21
C ASN A 108 8.47 -16.38 18.76
N GLU A 109 8.13 -17.67 18.89
CA GLU A 109 6.83 -18.22 18.49
C GLU A 109 5.65 -17.54 19.21
N ASN A 110 5.82 -17.18 20.48
CA ASN A 110 4.77 -16.56 21.28
C ASN A 110 4.35 -15.20 20.74
N ASP A 111 5.30 -14.37 20.28
CA ASP A 111 4.97 -13.08 19.67
C ASP A 111 4.32 -13.24 18.29
N PHE A 112 4.73 -14.23 17.49
CA PHE A 112 4.01 -14.58 16.26
C PHE A 112 2.55 -14.95 16.55
N GLU A 113 2.30 -15.83 17.52
CA GLU A 113 0.94 -16.22 17.92
C GLU A 113 0.13 -15.02 18.43
N ARG A 114 0.74 -14.15 19.23
CA ARG A 114 0.09 -12.92 19.72
C ARG A 114 -0.26 -11.98 18.58
N ALA A 115 0.65 -11.73 17.63
CA ALA A 115 0.39 -10.90 16.47
C ALA A 115 -0.74 -11.46 15.60
N GLN A 116 -0.72 -12.77 15.33
CA GLN A 116 -1.76 -13.45 14.58
C GLN A 116 -3.13 -13.35 15.28
N ASN A 117 -3.17 -13.48 16.61
CA ASN A 117 -4.40 -13.32 17.38
C ASN A 117 -4.93 -11.88 17.30
N VAL A 118 -4.06 -10.87 17.41
CA VAL A 118 -4.42 -9.45 17.26
C VAL A 118 -5.00 -9.18 15.87
N ALA A 119 -4.34 -9.66 14.81
CA ALA A 119 -4.82 -9.49 13.44
C ALA A 119 -6.17 -10.19 13.21
N SER A 120 -6.36 -11.40 13.75
CA SER A 120 -7.61 -12.16 13.64
C SER A 120 -8.77 -11.48 14.40
N ALA A 121 -8.47 -10.89 15.57
CA ALA A 121 -9.42 -10.16 16.40
C ALA A 121 -9.70 -8.73 15.90
N ALA A 122 -9.00 -8.24 14.86
CA ALA A 122 -9.22 -6.91 14.29
C ALA A 122 -10.69 -6.67 13.90
N SER A 123 -11.38 -7.74 13.46
CA SER A 123 -12.78 -7.69 13.02
C SER A 123 -13.74 -7.28 14.14
N GLU A 124 -13.40 -7.54 15.41
CA GLU A 124 -14.16 -7.10 16.59
C GLU A 124 -14.16 -5.58 16.74
N ASN A 125 -13.15 -4.90 16.18
CA ASN A 125 -13.02 -3.44 16.16
C ASN A 125 -13.50 -2.84 14.82
N GLY A 126 -14.15 -3.64 13.97
CA GLY A 126 -14.63 -3.20 12.65
C GLY A 126 -13.53 -3.01 11.60
N VAL A 127 -12.37 -3.64 11.79
CA VAL A 127 -11.25 -3.68 10.82
C VAL A 127 -11.08 -5.10 10.30
N THR A 128 -11.07 -5.29 8.99
CA THR A 128 -10.86 -6.60 8.37
C THR A 128 -9.44 -6.70 7.84
N PHE A 129 -8.65 -7.57 8.47
CA PHE A 129 -7.35 -7.97 7.94
C PHE A 129 -7.55 -8.98 6.81
N LEU A 130 -7.07 -8.67 5.61
CA LEU A 130 -7.24 -9.52 4.44
C LEU A 130 -6.05 -10.46 4.25
N ASP A 131 -6.34 -11.75 4.18
CA ASP A 131 -5.40 -12.74 3.69
C ASP A 131 -5.18 -12.58 2.17
N GLU A 132 -4.05 -13.10 1.68
CA GLU A 132 -3.75 -13.10 0.25
C GLU A 132 -4.83 -13.88 -0.55
N GLY A 133 -5.48 -13.20 -1.49
CA GLY A 133 -6.55 -13.79 -2.29
C GLY A 133 -7.61 -12.79 -2.75
N THR A 134 -8.69 -13.34 -3.31
CA THR A 134 -9.82 -12.54 -3.83
C THR A 134 -10.98 -12.55 -2.85
N HIS A 135 -11.47 -11.36 -2.50
CA HIS A 135 -12.56 -11.12 -1.57
C HIS A 135 -13.69 -10.37 -2.26
N THR A 136 -14.94 -10.58 -1.83
CA THR A 136 -16.11 -9.88 -2.37
C THR A 136 -16.87 -9.21 -1.24
N PHE A 137 -17.19 -7.93 -1.43
CA PHE A 137 -17.92 -7.14 -0.45
C PHE A 137 -19.20 -6.56 -1.06
N THR A 138 -20.22 -6.37 -0.23
CA THR A 138 -21.44 -5.65 -0.59
C THR A 138 -21.74 -4.65 0.52
N LEU A 139 -21.79 -3.38 0.16
CA LEU A 139 -22.08 -2.28 1.08
C LEU A 139 -23.58 -2.18 1.37
N SER A 140 -23.93 -1.43 2.41
CA SER A 140 -25.31 -1.14 2.80
C SER A 140 -26.10 -0.43 1.69
N SER A 141 -25.41 0.34 0.84
CA SER A 141 -25.95 0.96 -0.38
C SER A 141 -26.34 -0.05 -1.48
N GLY A 142 -25.95 -1.32 -1.33
CA GLY A 142 -26.08 -2.38 -2.32
C GLY A 142 -24.96 -2.39 -3.36
N ALA A 143 -23.99 -1.46 -3.27
CA ALA A 143 -22.80 -1.47 -4.11
C ALA A 143 -21.93 -2.69 -3.76
N THR A 144 -21.54 -3.45 -4.78
CA THR A 144 -20.69 -4.63 -4.63
C THR A 144 -19.44 -4.52 -5.48
N PHE A 145 -18.34 -5.03 -4.94
CA PHE A 145 -17.05 -5.07 -5.62
C PHE A 145 -16.23 -6.29 -5.20
N THR A 146 -15.33 -6.66 -6.09
CA THR A 146 -14.31 -7.69 -5.87
C THR A 146 -12.95 -7.02 -5.67
N ILE A 147 -12.20 -7.48 -4.68
CA ILE A 147 -10.85 -6.99 -4.37
C ILE A 147 -9.89 -8.17 -4.28
N TYR A 148 -8.79 -8.10 -5.01
CA TYR A 148 -7.65 -8.99 -4.79
C TYR A 148 -6.67 -8.32 -3.84
N ALA A 149 -6.23 -9.03 -2.80
CA ALA A 149 -5.33 -8.55 -1.77
C ALA A 149 -4.04 -9.38 -1.75
N SER A 150 -2.86 -8.75 -1.61
CA SER A 150 -1.60 -9.46 -1.33
C SER A 150 -0.60 -8.56 -0.59
N PRO A 151 -0.02 -9.02 0.54
CA PRO A 151 1.02 -8.28 1.25
C PRO A 151 2.40 -8.38 0.57
N TYR A 152 2.54 -9.29 -0.41
CA TYR A 152 3.84 -9.71 -0.87
C TYR A 152 4.50 -8.74 -1.85
N THR A 153 5.81 -8.53 -1.69
CA THR A 153 6.65 -7.71 -2.58
C THR A 153 7.82 -8.51 -3.17
N PRO A 154 8.29 -8.18 -4.39
CA PRO A 154 9.55 -8.73 -4.88
C PRO A 154 10.68 -8.35 -3.92
N GLN A 155 11.62 -9.27 -3.73
CA GLN A 155 12.72 -9.10 -2.80
C GLN A 155 13.48 -7.79 -3.06
N TYR A 156 13.56 -6.98 -2.01
CA TYR A 156 14.30 -5.73 -1.95
C TYR A 156 14.88 -5.61 -0.53
N GLY A 157 16.16 -5.97 -0.36
CA GLY A 157 16.75 -6.16 0.96
C GLY A 157 16.28 -7.43 1.68
N ALA A 158 16.24 -7.37 3.01
CA ALA A 158 15.75 -8.45 3.88
C ALA A 158 14.61 -7.90 4.74
N SER A 159 13.38 -8.33 4.43
CA SER A 159 12.18 -7.96 5.16
C SER A 159 11.08 -9.02 4.99
N ALA A 160 10.00 -8.92 5.76
CA ALA A 160 8.91 -9.89 5.71
C ALA A 160 8.12 -9.80 4.39
N PHE A 161 7.37 -10.86 4.07
CA PHE A 161 6.48 -10.91 2.90
C PHE A 161 7.19 -10.69 1.56
N GLN A 162 8.46 -11.09 1.45
CA GLN A 162 9.21 -10.99 0.20
C GLN A 162 9.26 -12.32 -0.57
N TYR A 163 9.35 -12.24 -1.90
CA TYR A 163 9.56 -13.38 -2.79
C TYR A 163 10.59 -13.07 -3.86
N ALA A 164 11.17 -14.11 -4.48
CA ALA A 164 12.21 -13.91 -5.47
C ALA A 164 11.68 -13.13 -6.69
N THR A 165 12.48 -12.20 -7.22
CA THR A 165 12.06 -11.29 -8.30
C THR A 165 11.72 -12.00 -9.61
N ASN A 166 12.18 -13.24 -9.80
CA ASN A 166 11.85 -14.08 -10.95
C ASN A 166 10.66 -15.02 -10.73
N GLU A 167 9.95 -14.92 -9.60
CA GLU A 167 8.78 -15.75 -9.31
C GLU A 167 7.47 -15.04 -9.73
N ASP A 168 6.74 -15.67 -10.65
CA ASP A 168 5.40 -15.22 -11.06
C ASP A 168 4.34 -15.85 -10.15
N ARG A 169 3.89 -15.07 -9.16
CA ARG A 169 2.85 -15.45 -8.21
C ARG A 169 1.42 -15.21 -8.72
N PHE A 170 1.27 -14.32 -9.71
CA PHE A 170 -0.01 -13.66 -9.99
C PHE A 170 -0.64 -14.08 -11.32
N ASN A 171 0.16 -14.57 -12.27
CA ASN A 171 -0.32 -14.94 -13.61
C ASN A 171 -0.46 -16.46 -13.76
N PRO A 172 -1.33 -16.93 -14.67
CA PRO A 172 -1.40 -18.33 -15.00
C PRO A 172 -0.09 -18.83 -15.64
N PRO A 173 0.26 -20.12 -15.49
CA PRO A 173 1.48 -20.70 -16.07
C PRO A 173 1.61 -20.47 -17.59
N GLN A 174 0.47 -20.45 -18.30
CA GLN A 174 0.42 -20.28 -19.75
C GLN A 174 0.91 -18.91 -20.21
N THR A 175 0.80 -17.88 -19.37
CA THR A 175 1.23 -16.52 -19.68
C THR A 175 2.49 -16.13 -18.91
N THR A 176 3.15 -17.08 -18.24
CA THR A 176 4.40 -16.79 -17.53
C THR A 176 5.55 -16.75 -18.53
N PRO A 177 6.39 -15.70 -18.51
CA PRO A 177 7.48 -15.60 -19.47
C PRO A 177 8.57 -16.65 -19.19
N PRO A 178 9.34 -17.11 -20.20
CA PRO A 178 10.30 -18.20 -20.05
C PRO A 178 11.42 -17.97 -19.03
N TRP A 179 11.73 -16.72 -18.70
CA TRP A 179 12.75 -16.35 -17.71
C TRP A 179 12.25 -16.44 -16.27
N ALA A 180 10.93 -16.52 -16.06
CA ALA A 180 10.30 -16.53 -14.75
C ALA A 180 9.87 -17.95 -14.35
N LYS A 181 9.88 -18.20 -13.05
CA LYS A 181 9.35 -19.41 -12.43
C LYS A 181 7.91 -19.13 -12.01
N ASN A 182 6.94 -19.81 -12.61
CA ASN A 182 5.56 -19.71 -12.12
C ASN A 182 5.44 -20.41 -10.75
N VAL A 183 4.95 -19.68 -9.76
CA VAL A 183 4.64 -20.21 -8.41
C VAL A 183 3.20 -19.90 -8.02
N ALA A 184 2.37 -19.50 -9.00
CA ALA A 184 1.01 -19.10 -8.76
C ALA A 184 0.15 -20.27 -8.26
N SER A 185 -0.56 -20.07 -7.16
CA SER A 185 -1.52 -21.01 -6.61
C SER A 185 -2.96 -20.58 -6.92
N SER A 186 -3.95 -21.33 -6.45
CA SER A 186 -5.36 -20.93 -6.55
C SER A 186 -5.69 -19.63 -5.80
N THR A 187 -4.92 -19.29 -4.75
CA THR A 187 -5.13 -18.09 -3.94
C THR A 187 -4.28 -16.92 -4.43
N THR A 188 -3.05 -17.16 -4.88
CA THR A 188 -2.14 -16.08 -5.30
C THR A 188 -2.42 -15.62 -6.74
N LYS A 189 -2.97 -16.47 -7.61
CA LYS A 189 -3.28 -16.09 -8.98
C LYS A 189 -4.41 -15.05 -9.00
N ILE A 190 -4.18 -13.91 -9.66
CA ILE A 190 -5.18 -12.85 -9.79
C ILE A 190 -6.21 -13.26 -10.87
N PRO A 191 -7.52 -13.30 -10.55
CA PRO A 191 -8.57 -13.63 -11.51
C PRO A 191 -8.64 -12.65 -12.68
N ASP A 192 -9.21 -13.07 -13.81
CA ASP A 192 -9.37 -12.22 -15.01
C ASP A 192 -10.37 -11.07 -14.81
N ILE A 193 -11.24 -11.17 -13.79
CA ILE A 193 -12.24 -10.17 -13.45
C ILE A 193 -12.07 -9.81 -11.97
N VAL A 194 -11.57 -8.61 -11.71
CA VAL A 194 -11.52 -8.01 -10.38
C VAL A 194 -11.71 -6.50 -10.50
N ASP A 195 -12.43 -5.88 -9.56
CA ASP A 195 -12.65 -4.44 -9.60
C ASP A 195 -11.45 -3.66 -9.03
N ILE A 196 -10.85 -4.19 -7.95
CA ILE A 196 -9.76 -3.56 -7.21
C ILE A 196 -8.61 -4.57 -7.01
N ILE A 197 -7.37 -4.13 -7.24
CA ILE A 197 -6.16 -4.83 -6.78
C ILE A 197 -5.56 -4.00 -5.65
N MET A 198 -5.26 -4.65 -4.52
CA MET A 198 -4.60 -4.05 -3.37
C MET A 198 -3.36 -4.87 -3.06
N THR A 199 -2.19 -4.29 -3.29
CA THR A 199 -0.91 -4.92 -3.00
C THR A 199 -0.08 -4.01 -2.13
N HIS A 200 0.86 -4.54 -1.36
CA HIS A 200 1.77 -3.66 -0.64
C HIS A 200 2.73 -2.93 -1.61
N GLY A 201 3.38 -3.68 -2.50
CA GLY A 201 4.31 -3.14 -3.49
C GLY A 201 3.66 -2.68 -4.81
N PRO A 202 4.32 -1.78 -5.55
CA PRO A 202 3.85 -1.28 -6.83
C PRO A 202 4.08 -2.25 -8.01
N PRO A 203 3.38 -2.07 -9.14
CA PRO A 203 3.76 -2.68 -10.41
C PRO A 203 4.96 -1.95 -11.03
N LYS A 204 5.77 -2.69 -11.79
CA LYS A 204 6.99 -2.16 -12.44
C LYS A 204 6.69 -0.94 -13.30
N TYR A 205 7.51 0.09 -13.18
CA TYR A 205 7.45 1.38 -13.89
C TYR A 205 6.21 2.26 -13.61
N ILE A 206 5.35 1.89 -12.65
CA ILE A 206 4.18 2.67 -12.27
C ILE A 206 4.32 3.08 -10.81
N LEU A 207 4.66 4.35 -10.57
CA LEU A 207 4.80 4.91 -9.23
C LEU A 207 5.71 4.06 -8.30
N ASP A 208 6.83 3.57 -8.86
CA ASP A 208 7.75 2.62 -8.23
C ASP A 208 9.21 3.09 -8.25
N ALA A 209 9.44 4.36 -8.58
CA ALA A 209 10.77 4.94 -8.64
C ALA A 209 11.34 5.10 -7.22
N THR A 210 12.50 4.49 -6.98
CA THR A 210 13.27 4.63 -5.74
C THR A 210 14.14 5.88 -5.73
N ALA A 211 14.71 6.23 -4.59
CA ALA A 211 15.53 7.44 -4.43
C ALA A 211 16.77 7.48 -5.34
N ASP A 212 17.30 6.32 -5.73
CA ASP A 212 18.43 6.14 -6.63
C ASP A 212 18.01 6.01 -8.12
N GLY A 213 16.72 6.17 -8.42
CA GLY A 213 16.18 6.15 -9.78
C GLY A 213 15.96 4.76 -10.37
N ARG A 214 16.12 3.69 -9.58
CA ARG A 214 15.73 2.34 -9.97
C ARG A 214 14.21 2.15 -9.85
N SER A 215 13.74 1.04 -10.41
CA SER A 215 12.36 0.60 -10.38
C SER A 215 12.28 -0.60 -9.43
N ALA A 216 11.50 -0.45 -8.36
CA ALA A 216 11.28 -1.51 -7.36
C ALA A 216 10.00 -2.31 -7.63
N GLY A 217 9.22 -1.93 -8.64
CA GLY A 217 7.92 -2.54 -8.90
C GLY A 217 8.01 -3.94 -9.50
N CYS A 218 6.95 -4.73 -9.27
CA CYS A 218 6.86 -6.10 -9.74
C CYS A 218 6.49 -6.16 -11.23
N GLU A 219 7.32 -6.85 -12.03
CA GLU A 219 7.06 -7.06 -13.46
C GLU A 219 5.82 -7.93 -13.70
N HIS A 220 5.61 -8.94 -12.85
CA HIS A 220 4.46 -9.82 -12.94
C HIS A 220 3.14 -9.10 -12.61
N LEU A 221 3.16 -8.13 -11.68
CA LEU A 221 2.00 -7.25 -11.44
C LEU A 221 1.73 -6.32 -12.62
N ARG A 222 2.76 -5.81 -13.30
CA ARG A 222 2.56 -5.03 -14.53
C ARG A 222 1.85 -5.86 -15.60
N ARG A 223 2.25 -7.12 -15.79
CA ARG A 223 1.58 -8.07 -16.71
C ARG A 223 0.14 -8.36 -16.30
N VAL A 224 -0.15 -8.43 -14.98
CA VAL A 224 -1.52 -8.55 -14.48
C VAL A 224 -2.35 -7.34 -14.89
N LEU A 225 -1.81 -6.12 -14.79
CA LEU A 225 -2.58 -4.93 -15.16
C LEU A 225 -2.99 -4.92 -16.63
N ASP A 226 -2.13 -5.39 -17.52
CA ASP A 226 -2.48 -5.52 -18.94
C ASP A 226 -3.58 -6.58 -19.18
N ARG A 227 -3.47 -7.73 -18.49
CA ARG A 227 -4.45 -8.83 -18.59
C ARG A 227 -5.81 -8.50 -17.98
N VAL A 228 -5.81 -7.99 -16.74
CA VAL A 228 -7.00 -7.90 -15.87
C VAL A 228 -7.67 -6.53 -15.96
N ARG A 229 -6.88 -5.47 -16.14
CA ARG A 229 -7.36 -4.07 -16.28
C ARG A 229 -8.37 -3.67 -15.18
N PRO A 230 -8.00 -3.79 -13.89
CA PRO A 230 -8.89 -3.44 -12.77
C PRO A 230 -9.25 -1.95 -12.82
N LYS A 231 -10.32 -1.53 -12.13
CA LYS A 231 -10.63 -0.09 -12.03
C LYS A 231 -9.60 0.64 -11.17
N LEU A 232 -9.20 0.03 -10.05
CA LEU A 232 -8.25 0.59 -9.11
C LEU A 232 -7.15 -0.43 -8.80
N HIS A 233 -5.90 0.02 -8.78
CA HIS A 233 -4.80 -0.67 -8.14
C HIS A 233 -4.19 0.26 -7.09
N CYS A 234 -4.37 -0.05 -5.81
CA CYS A 234 -3.81 0.72 -4.71
C CYS A 234 -2.68 -0.04 -4.03
N PHE A 235 -1.63 0.69 -3.65
CA PHE A 235 -0.41 0.16 -3.05
C PHE A 235 0.36 1.24 -2.30
N GLY A 236 1.48 0.88 -1.69
CA GLY A 236 2.38 1.78 -0.97
C GLY A 236 3.85 1.40 -1.19
N HIS A 237 4.57 1.18 -0.09
CA HIS A 237 5.95 0.68 0.00
C HIS A 237 7.03 1.65 -0.51
N ILE A 238 6.83 2.25 -1.69
CA ILE A 238 7.81 3.18 -2.28
C ILE A 238 7.41 4.62 -1.96
N HIS A 239 7.81 5.11 -0.78
CA HIS A 239 7.41 6.42 -0.23
C HIS A 239 7.71 7.59 -1.18
N SER A 240 8.87 7.54 -1.84
CA SER A 240 9.31 8.61 -2.73
C SER A 240 8.48 8.73 -4.01
N ALA A 241 7.71 7.70 -4.34
CA ALA A 241 6.89 7.62 -5.54
C ALA A 241 5.39 7.93 -5.30
N TYR A 242 5.00 8.31 -4.07
CA TYR A 242 3.65 8.72 -3.70
C TYR A 242 2.92 9.52 -4.80
N GLY A 243 1.68 9.13 -5.11
CA GLY A 243 0.83 9.84 -6.06
C GLY A 243 -0.18 8.92 -6.75
N ALA A 244 -0.78 9.41 -7.82
CA ALA A 244 -1.71 8.65 -8.63
C ALA A 244 -1.36 8.75 -10.12
N GLN A 245 -1.66 7.69 -10.88
CA GLN A 245 -1.39 7.63 -12.31
C GLN A 245 -2.46 6.77 -13.00
N ARG A 246 -3.05 7.28 -14.08
CA ARG A 246 -4.00 6.52 -14.89
C ARG A 246 -3.30 5.77 -16.00
N LEU A 247 -3.79 4.57 -16.29
CA LEU A 247 -3.29 3.71 -17.35
C LEU A 247 -4.33 3.58 -18.46
N ARG A 248 -3.86 3.82 -19.68
CA ARG A 248 -4.58 3.55 -20.93
C ARG A 248 -4.08 2.21 -21.48
N PHE A 249 -4.94 1.48 -22.17
CA PHE A 249 -4.57 0.25 -22.87
C PHE A 249 -4.80 0.45 -24.37
N GLU A 250 -3.82 0.09 -25.18
CA GLU A 250 -3.97 0.08 -26.64
C GLU A 250 -4.63 -1.21 -27.13
N ASP A 251 -5.25 -1.15 -28.32
CA ASP A 251 -5.92 -2.31 -28.91
C ASP A 251 -4.90 -3.23 -29.60
N GLU A 252 -5.09 -4.54 -29.49
CA GLU A 252 -4.22 -5.58 -30.09
C GLU A 252 -3.99 -5.41 -31.60
N ALA A 253 -4.88 -4.70 -32.30
CA ALA A 253 -4.77 -4.43 -33.74
C ALA A 253 -3.63 -3.45 -34.10
N SER A 254 -3.03 -2.77 -33.11
CA SER A 254 -2.03 -1.71 -33.31
C SER A 254 -0.58 -2.15 -33.09
N SER A 255 -0.34 -3.32 -32.47
CA SER A 255 1.00 -3.85 -32.19
C SER A 255 1.32 -5.06 -33.08
N GLN A 256 2.38 -4.96 -33.90
CA GLN A 256 2.88 -6.07 -34.73
C GLN A 256 3.92 -6.94 -34.00
N GLU A 257 4.19 -6.67 -32.72
CA GLU A 257 5.13 -7.41 -31.86
C GLU A 257 4.52 -7.57 -30.45
N GLU A 258 5.00 -8.52 -29.64
CA GLU A 258 4.64 -8.70 -28.21
C GLU A 258 5.09 -7.48 -27.37
N SER A 259 4.53 -6.31 -27.64
CA SER A 259 4.82 -5.06 -26.93
C SER A 259 3.82 -4.85 -25.81
N ASP A 260 4.31 -4.38 -24.67
CA ASP A 260 3.47 -3.98 -23.53
C ASP A 260 2.40 -2.96 -23.92
N MET A 261 1.13 -3.31 -23.76
CA MET A 261 -0.01 -2.49 -24.22
C MET A 261 -0.38 -1.38 -23.22
N ILE A 262 0.29 -1.32 -22.06
CA ILE A 262 0.05 -0.30 -21.06
C ILE A 262 0.70 0.99 -21.51
N VAL A 263 -0.11 2.03 -21.61
CA VAL A 263 0.35 3.40 -21.82
C VAL A 263 0.06 4.22 -20.57
N PRO A 264 1.06 4.43 -19.70
CA PRO A 264 0.91 5.26 -18.51
C PRO A 264 0.65 6.70 -18.94
N LEU A 265 -0.40 7.32 -18.41
CA LEU A 265 -0.63 8.75 -18.58
C LEU A 265 0.28 9.55 -17.65
N ALA A 266 0.31 10.86 -17.83
CA ALA A 266 1.05 11.74 -16.94
C ALA A 266 0.60 11.53 -15.49
N LYS A 267 1.56 11.55 -14.55
CA LYS A 267 1.28 11.48 -13.12
C LYS A 267 0.29 12.58 -12.73
N GLU A 268 -0.72 12.21 -11.95
CA GLU A 268 -1.77 13.13 -11.55
C GLU A 268 -1.22 14.22 -10.64
N PHE A 269 -1.72 15.44 -10.85
CA PHE A 269 -1.27 16.59 -10.09
C PHE A 269 -1.78 16.50 -8.64
N VAL A 270 -0.84 16.39 -7.69
CA VAL A 270 -1.14 16.50 -6.26
C VAL A 270 -1.01 17.96 -5.85
N GLY A 271 -2.14 18.66 -5.74
CA GLY A 271 -2.16 20.03 -5.25
C GLY A 271 -1.80 20.12 -3.77
N LYS A 272 -0.51 20.13 -3.41
CA LYS A 272 -0.02 20.08 -2.01
C LYS A 272 -0.71 21.06 -1.04
N ASN A 273 -0.94 22.30 -1.48
CA ASN A 273 -1.64 23.29 -0.65
C ASN A 273 -3.13 22.96 -0.49
N GLN A 274 -3.76 22.45 -1.55
CA GLN A 274 -5.15 22.03 -1.53
C GLN A 274 -5.32 20.78 -0.66
N SER A 275 -4.42 19.80 -0.77
CA SER A 275 -4.48 18.58 0.04
C SER A 275 -4.24 18.87 1.50
N LYS A 276 -3.28 19.72 1.86
CA LYS A 276 -3.10 20.21 3.23
C LYS A 276 -4.34 20.89 3.79
N LYS A 277 -5.02 21.72 2.98
CA LYS A 277 -6.25 22.41 3.40
C LYS A 277 -7.43 21.45 3.56
N LYS A 278 -7.56 20.46 2.67
CA LYS A 278 -8.67 19.48 2.68
C LYS A 278 -8.44 18.32 3.65
N GLY A 279 -7.19 18.01 3.98
CA GLY A 279 -6.80 16.79 4.68
C GLY A 279 -6.58 15.57 3.77
N TYR A 280 -6.74 15.70 2.45
CA TYR A 280 -6.60 14.58 1.50
C TYR A 280 -6.27 15.03 0.07
N ALA A 281 -5.65 14.14 -0.69
CA ALA A 281 -5.47 14.24 -2.14
C ALA A 281 -6.66 13.62 -2.89
N SER A 282 -6.96 14.14 -4.07
CA SER A 282 -8.06 13.65 -4.92
C SER A 282 -7.70 13.92 -6.38
N LEU A 283 -8.32 13.17 -7.31
CA LEU A 283 -8.13 13.43 -8.73
C LEU A 283 -8.62 14.83 -9.11
N PRO A 284 -7.90 15.56 -9.98
CA PRO A 284 -8.44 16.77 -10.59
C PRO A 284 -9.77 16.49 -11.30
N PRO A 285 -10.73 17.46 -11.35
CA PRO A 285 -12.06 17.22 -11.90
C PRO A 285 -12.06 16.60 -13.30
N GLY A 286 -11.21 17.09 -14.22
CA GLY A 286 -11.10 16.52 -15.57
C GLY A 286 -10.50 15.10 -15.59
N SER A 287 -9.57 14.79 -14.69
CA SER A 287 -9.02 13.43 -14.55
C SER A 287 -10.06 12.48 -13.97
N LEU A 288 -10.88 12.93 -13.02
CA LEU A 288 -11.97 12.17 -12.42
C LEU A 288 -13.06 11.84 -13.45
N GLU A 289 -13.48 12.83 -14.25
CA GLU A 289 -14.45 12.62 -15.34
C GLU A 289 -13.92 11.62 -16.37
N ALA A 290 -12.66 11.78 -16.78
CA ALA A 290 -12.03 10.86 -17.72
C ALA A 290 -11.87 9.44 -17.14
N PHE A 291 -11.55 9.31 -15.85
CA PHE A 291 -11.50 8.03 -15.16
C PHE A 291 -12.87 7.34 -15.14
N ARG A 292 -13.95 8.07 -14.84
CA ARG A 292 -15.32 7.53 -14.85
C ARG A 292 -15.82 7.16 -16.24
N ALA A 293 -15.42 7.91 -17.27
CA ALA A 293 -15.91 7.73 -18.64
C ALA A 293 -15.17 6.63 -19.43
N SER A 294 -13.99 6.20 -18.99
CA SER A 294 -13.10 5.32 -19.77
C SER A 294 -12.85 3.98 -19.09
N LYS A 295 -12.30 3.02 -19.84
CA LYS A 295 -11.82 1.72 -19.31
C LYS A 295 -10.39 1.83 -18.77
N GLN A 296 -10.03 2.96 -18.16
CA GLN A 296 -8.70 3.17 -17.59
C GLN A 296 -8.58 2.49 -16.23
N THR A 297 -7.36 2.05 -15.91
CA THR A 297 -6.99 1.66 -14.54
C THR A 297 -6.40 2.85 -13.83
N LEU A 298 -6.83 3.13 -12.60
CA LEU A 298 -6.17 4.09 -11.73
C LEU A 298 -5.20 3.37 -10.80
N CYS A 299 -3.92 3.71 -10.86
CA CYS A 299 -2.91 3.26 -9.91
C CYS A 299 -2.68 4.35 -8.86
N VAL A 300 -2.70 4.00 -7.58
CA VAL A 300 -2.46 4.94 -6.47
C VAL A 300 -1.42 4.37 -5.53
N ASN A 301 -0.29 5.08 -5.42
CA ASN A 301 0.67 4.90 -4.35
C ASN A 301 0.24 5.79 -3.18
N ALA A 302 -0.26 5.17 -2.12
CA ALA A 302 -0.86 5.79 -0.95
C ALA A 302 0.09 5.89 0.25
N ALA A 303 1.41 5.69 0.04
CA ALA A 303 2.42 5.79 1.10
C ALA A 303 2.38 7.19 1.76
N MET A 304 1.95 7.23 3.02
CA MET A 304 1.78 8.48 3.76
C MET A 304 3.10 8.99 4.34
N GLU A 305 3.98 8.08 4.76
CA GLU A 305 5.34 8.41 5.11
C GLU A 305 6.11 8.99 3.91
N GLY A 306 6.89 10.03 4.19
CA GLY A 306 7.78 10.70 3.24
C GLY A 306 9.25 10.41 3.48
N LYS A 307 10.13 11.19 2.86
CA LYS A 307 11.58 10.93 2.89
C LYS A 307 12.21 11.15 4.26
N ASP A 308 11.58 12.00 5.08
CA ASP A 308 12.07 12.35 6.40
C ASP A 308 11.58 11.36 7.49
N GLY A 309 10.89 10.28 7.10
CA GLY A 309 10.35 9.29 8.04
C GLY A 309 9.24 9.87 8.91
N VAL A 310 8.39 10.70 8.31
CA VAL A 310 7.21 11.31 8.93
C VAL A 310 6.07 11.33 7.92
N LEU A 311 4.83 11.45 8.40
CA LEU A 311 3.65 11.59 7.53
C LEU A 311 3.65 12.93 6.80
N GLU A 312 4.28 12.97 5.63
CA GLU A 312 4.35 14.13 4.75
C GLU A 312 3.22 14.17 3.73
N ASN A 313 2.78 12.98 3.30
CA ASN A 313 1.87 12.80 2.20
C ASN A 313 0.42 12.72 2.70
N ALA A 314 -0.50 13.32 1.93
CA ALA A 314 -1.92 13.28 2.27
C ALA A 314 -2.53 11.93 1.86
N PRO A 315 -3.52 11.41 2.61
CA PRO A 315 -4.28 10.25 2.18
C PRO A 315 -5.01 10.53 0.85
N TRP A 316 -5.36 9.50 0.08
CA TRP A 316 -6.08 9.66 -1.18
C TRP A 316 -7.58 9.38 -1.02
N VAL A 317 -8.42 10.24 -1.60
CA VAL A 317 -9.86 10.02 -1.72
C VAL A 317 -10.22 9.83 -3.19
N ILE A 318 -10.85 8.69 -3.49
CA ILE A 318 -11.30 8.33 -4.84
C ILE A 318 -12.79 7.97 -4.79
N ASP A 319 -13.59 8.63 -5.63
CA ASP A 319 -15.03 8.34 -5.76
C ASP A 319 -15.26 7.46 -7.01
N MET A 320 -15.65 6.21 -6.80
CA MET A 320 -15.77 5.17 -7.84
C MET A 320 -17.22 4.70 -8.08
N ASP A 321 -17.60 4.56 -9.35
CA ASP A 321 -18.88 3.97 -9.72
C ASP A 321 -18.79 2.43 -9.68
N LEU A 322 -19.52 1.81 -8.76
CA LEU A 322 -19.55 0.35 -8.58
C LEU A 322 -20.89 -0.27 -9.01
N ARG A 323 -20.88 -1.60 -9.19
CA ARG A 323 -22.08 -2.33 -9.59
C ARG A 323 -23.02 -2.45 -8.38
N ILE A 324 -24.32 -2.25 -8.59
CA ILE A 324 -25.33 -2.56 -7.56
C ILE A 324 -25.76 -4.03 -7.69
N ALA A 325 -25.71 -4.77 -6.58
CA ALA A 325 -26.13 -6.16 -6.47
C ALA A 325 -27.60 -6.34 -6.92
N SER A 326 -27.90 -7.45 -7.60
CA SER A 326 -29.19 -7.68 -8.26
C SER A 326 -30.38 -7.64 -7.30
N GLU A 327 -30.19 -8.06 -6.06
CA GLU A 327 -31.20 -8.10 -5.00
C GLU A 327 -31.63 -6.68 -4.58
N TYR A 328 -30.69 -5.73 -4.59
CA TYR A 328 -30.92 -4.32 -4.29
C TYR A 328 -31.46 -3.52 -5.49
N ARG A 329 -31.30 -4.03 -6.72
CA ARG A 329 -31.91 -3.41 -7.91
C ARG A 329 -33.44 -3.43 -7.90
N LEU A 330 -34.06 -4.37 -7.17
CA LEU A 330 -35.52 -4.44 -7.03
C LEU A 330 -36.03 -3.45 -5.97
N SER A 331 -35.27 -3.21 -4.89
CA SER A 331 -35.63 -2.21 -3.88
C SER A 331 -35.45 -0.78 -4.40
N LEU A 332 -34.39 -0.49 -5.16
CA LEU A 332 -34.21 0.80 -5.85
C LEU A 332 -35.31 1.11 -6.88
N LYS A 333 -35.89 0.08 -7.50
CA LYS A 333 -37.07 0.23 -8.38
C LYS A 333 -38.35 0.57 -7.62
N MET A 334 -38.43 0.22 -6.33
CA MET A 334 -39.60 0.48 -5.47
C MET A 334 -39.52 1.87 -4.80
N THR A 335 -38.32 2.33 -4.43
CA THR A 335 -38.12 3.62 -3.74
C THR A 335 -38.18 4.85 -4.64
N THR A 336 -38.19 4.70 -5.97
CA THR A 336 -38.36 5.84 -6.90
C THR A 336 -39.80 6.34 -7.04
N THR A 337 -40.75 5.82 -6.24
CA THR A 337 -42.14 6.28 -6.20
C THR A 337 -42.31 7.31 -5.08
N SER A 338 -41.97 8.56 -5.38
CA SER A 338 -42.44 9.82 -4.77
C SER A 338 -42.99 9.76 -3.32
N LEU A 339 -42.19 10.24 -2.36
CA LEU A 339 -42.71 10.91 -1.16
C LEU A 339 -42.22 12.37 -1.18
N VAL A 340 -43.08 13.25 -1.70
CA VAL A 340 -42.93 14.70 -1.55
C VAL A 340 -43.28 15.03 -0.10
N LEU A 341 -42.28 15.29 0.72
CA LEU A 341 -42.48 15.81 2.08
C LEU A 341 -42.85 17.29 2.01
N TYR A 342 -44.10 17.57 2.37
CA TYR A 342 -44.68 18.89 2.57
C TYR A 342 -43.94 19.65 3.69
N ARG A 343 -43.38 20.83 3.37
CA ARG A 343 -42.91 21.81 4.36
C ARG A 343 -44.05 22.76 4.73
N PRO A 344 -44.41 22.94 6.02
CA PRO A 344 -45.10 24.13 6.45
C PRO A 344 -44.10 25.26 6.74
N GLY A 345 -44.52 26.49 6.43
CA GLY A 345 -43.72 27.71 6.54
C GLY A 345 -43.49 28.21 7.98
N THR A 346 -42.58 29.16 8.05
CA THR A 346 -42.10 29.89 9.23
C THR A 346 -43.13 30.81 9.85
N SER A 347 -43.34 30.72 11.18
CA SER A 347 -43.55 31.91 12.04
C SER A 347 -43.56 31.61 13.55
N ALA A 348 -42.83 32.48 14.26
CA ALA A 348 -43.05 33.01 15.62
C ALA A 348 -42.69 32.19 16.89
N SER A 349 -41.55 32.60 17.46
CA SER A 349 -41.21 32.87 18.87
C SER A 349 -41.81 32.03 20.00
N LEU A 350 -40.91 31.47 20.82
CA LEU A 350 -41.02 31.55 22.27
C LEU A 350 -39.63 31.55 22.91
N SER A 351 -39.38 32.59 23.68
CA SER A 351 -38.24 32.78 24.58
C SER A 351 -38.27 31.77 25.71
N GLN A 352 -37.13 31.19 26.08
CA GLN A 352 -36.88 30.80 27.46
C GLN A 352 -35.39 30.89 27.78
N SER A 353 -35.14 31.50 28.93
CA SER A 353 -33.89 31.93 29.54
C SER A 353 -32.95 30.78 29.88
N ALA A 354 -31.65 31.06 29.82
CA ALA A 354 -30.58 30.25 30.39
C ALA A 354 -30.64 30.22 31.92
N SER A 355 -30.41 29.05 32.51
CA SER A 355 -29.99 28.87 33.90
C SER A 355 -28.84 27.85 33.98
N PRO A 356 -27.78 28.13 34.77
CA PRO A 356 -26.65 27.23 34.92
C PRO A 356 -26.81 26.39 36.20
N THR A 357 -26.76 25.06 36.08
CA THR A 357 -26.49 24.19 37.23
C THR A 357 -25.53 23.08 36.82
N SER A 358 -24.24 23.41 36.90
CA SER A 358 -23.15 22.45 37.04
C SER A 358 -23.08 22.04 38.51
N LEU A 359 -23.33 20.76 38.80
CA LEU A 359 -22.98 20.12 40.07
C LEU A 359 -21.99 18.99 39.77
N ILE A 360 -20.70 19.33 39.78
CA ILE A 360 -19.64 18.37 40.02
C ILE A 360 -18.94 18.80 41.31
N SER A 361 -18.98 17.91 42.29
CA SER A 361 -18.55 18.10 43.67
C SER A 361 -17.04 18.31 43.74
N SER A 362 -16.61 19.52 44.09
CA SER A 362 -15.24 19.81 44.52
C SER A 362 -15.09 19.44 46.01
N ARG A 363 -14.73 18.19 46.31
CA ARG A 363 -14.13 17.79 47.60
C ARG A 363 -13.67 16.33 47.54
N LEU A 364 -12.36 16.16 47.34
CA LEU A 364 -11.45 15.15 47.93
C LEU A 364 -10.22 14.99 47.01
N PHE A 365 -9.37 16.01 46.95
CA PHE A 365 -7.97 15.84 46.56
C PHE A 365 -7.16 16.07 47.83
N SER A 366 -6.72 15.00 48.48
CA SER A 366 -5.70 15.14 49.51
C SER A 366 -4.36 15.37 48.81
N GLN A 367 -3.47 16.13 49.45
CA GLN A 367 -2.15 16.46 48.90
C GLN A 367 -1.34 15.20 48.52
N GLN A 368 -1.60 14.07 49.18
CA GLN A 368 -1.00 12.76 48.90
C GLN A 368 -1.55 12.09 47.63
N THR A 369 -2.84 12.25 47.32
CA THR A 369 -3.43 11.73 46.08
C THR A 369 -3.00 12.57 44.87
N GLY A 370 -2.85 13.88 45.05
CA GLY A 370 -2.31 14.79 44.03
C GLY A 370 -0.87 14.47 43.66
N THR A 371 -0.01 14.18 44.64
CA THR A 371 1.38 13.75 44.37
C THR A 371 1.43 12.39 43.71
N ALA A 372 0.59 11.43 44.10
CA ALA A 372 0.56 10.09 43.48
C ALA A 372 0.13 10.14 42.01
N ILE A 373 -0.92 10.91 41.70
CA ILE A 373 -1.40 11.12 40.32
C ILE A 373 -0.36 11.90 39.50
N ALA A 374 0.27 12.93 40.09
CA ALA A 374 1.32 13.67 39.42
C ALA A 374 2.54 12.80 39.12
N THR A 375 2.95 11.92 40.04
CA THR A 375 4.05 10.97 39.79
C THR A 375 3.69 9.93 38.75
N GLU A 376 2.46 9.40 38.75
CA GLU A 376 2.03 8.40 37.75
C GLU A 376 1.92 9.02 36.35
N LEU A 377 1.44 10.27 36.25
CA LEU A 377 1.49 11.06 35.01
C LEU A 377 2.94 11.35 34.58
N LEU A 378 3.84 11.66 35.51
CA LEU A 378 5.26 11.88 35.21
C LEU A 378 5.93 10.61 34.70
N TYR A 379 5.63 9.45 35.29
CA TYR A 379 6.12 8.16 34.81
C TYR A 379 5.55 7.82 33.43
N ARG A 380 4.27 8.08 33.16
CA ARG A 380 3.67 7.89 31.82
C ARG A 380 4.29 8.80 30.78
N ILE A 381 4.50 10.07 31.10
CA ILE A 381 5.17 11.02 30.19
C ILE A 381 6.63 10.61 29.96
N LEU A 382 7.35 10.21 31.02
CA LEU A 382 8.73 9.76 30.91
C LEU A 382 8.83 8.47 30.08
N PHE A 383 7.93 7.52 30.29
CA PHE A 383 7.85 6.28 29.53
C PHE A 383 7.50 6.54 28.05
N ASP A 384 6.57 7.46 27.78
CA ASP A 384 6.24 7.88 26.41
C ASP A 384 7.43 8.57 25.71
N ILE A 385 8.18 9.41 26.43
CA ILE A 385 9.41 10.03 25.91
C ILE A 385 10.48 8.97 25.62
N ILE A 386 10.68 8.02 26.53
CA ILE A 386 11.66 6.93 26.36
C ILE A 386 11.26 6.05 25.17
N ASN A 387 9.98 5.68 25.04
CA ASN A 387 9.49 4.88 23.91
C ASN A 387 9.60 5.62 22.59
N ARG A 388 9.30 6.92 22.54
CA ARG A 388 9.53 7.76 21.35
C ARG A 388 11.01 7.86 20.99
N PHE A 389 11.90 7.86 21.98
CA PHE A 389 13.33 7.87 21.75
C PHE A 389 13.83 6.51 21.24
N LEU A 390 13.36 5.41 21.82
CA LEU A 390 13.64 4.05 21.38
C LEU A 390 13.12 3.80 19.96
N SER A 391 11.89 4.21 19.63
CA SER A 391 11.34 4.09 18.29
C SER A 391 12.08 4.96 17.28
N SER A 392 12.47 6.20 17.67
CA SER A 392 13.32 7.04 16.82
C SER A 392 14.70 6.42 16.59
N PHE A 393 15.27 5.75 17.59
CA PHE A 393 16.55 5.05 17.47
C PHE A 393 16.43 3.79 16.61
N GLN A 394 15.37 2.99 16.79
CA GLN A 394 15.05 1.83 15.96
C GLN A 394 14.82 2.24 14.51
N ARG A 395 14.09 3.32 14.26
CA ARG A 395 13.90 3.89 12.91
C ARG A 395 15.22 4.36 12.28
N LEU A 396 16.10 4.98 13.07
CA LEU A 396 17.42 5.41 12.58
C LEU A 396 18.33 4.21 12.30
N ALA A 397 18.24 3.15 13.11
CA ALA A 397 18.94 1.90 12.91
C ALA A 397 18.40 1.13 11.70
N SER A 398 17.08 1.07 11.53
CA SER A 398 16.39 0.45 10.39
C SER A 398 16.77 1.16 9.09
N LYS A 399 16.62 2.49 9.04
CA LYS A 399 17.07 3.30 7.90
C LYS A 399 18.56 3.14 7.59
N GLY A 400 19.40 3.12 8.64
CA GLY A 400 20.83 2.87 8.48
C GLY A 400 21.15 1.47 7.97
N MET A 401 20.38 0.46 8.39
CA MET A 401 20.48 -0.91 7.92
C MET A 401 19.98 -1.07 6.49
N GLU A 402 18.90 -0.42 6.09
CA GLU A 402 18.40 -0.39 4.72
C GLU A 402 19.39 0.30 3.78
N GLU A 403 19.93 1.45 4.17
CA GLU A 403 20.96 2.16 3.39
C GLU A 403 22.24 1.32 3.26
N ALA A 404 22.68 0.66 4.34
CA ALA A 404 23.83 -0.23 4.31
C ALA A 404 23.59 -1.49 3.46
N THR A 405 22.40 -2.09 3.57
CA THR A 405 22.01 -3.29 2.80
C THR A 405 21.91 -2.96 1.32
N SER A 406 21.25 -1.86 0.97
CA SER A 406 21.15 -1.34 -0.40
C SER A 406 22.53 -1.05 -0.99
N TRP A 407 23.45 -0.47 -0.20
CA TRP A 407 24.83 -0.22 -0.63
C TRP A 407 25.64 -1.50 -0.86
N ILE A 408 25.54 -2.49 0.05
CA ILE A 408 26.20 -3.80 -0.11
C ILE A 408 25.68 -4.51 -1.36
N GLU A 409 24.37 -4.46 -1.58
CA GLU A 409 23.72 -5.13 -2.70
C GLU A 409 24.06 -4.45 -4.03
N GLN A 410 24.13 -3.11 -4.07
CA GLN A 410 24.68 -2.37 -5.21
C GLN A 410 26.11 -2.84 -5.54
N LYS A 411 26.97 -2.96 -4.53
CA LYS A 411 28.36 -3.42 -4.73
C LYS A 411 28.45 -4.87 -5.20
N MET A 412 27.56 -5.73 -4.72
CA MET A 412 27.49 -7.13 -5.16
C MET A 412 26.98 -7.26 -6.59
N GLN A 413 25.97 -6.48 -6.96
CA GLN A 413 25.41 -6.49 -8.31
C GLN A 413 26.39 -5.90 -9.33
N GLU A 414 27.06 -4.79 -9.02
CA GLU A 414 28.17 -4.24 -9.83
C GLU A 414 29.27 -5.29 -10.08
N ARG A 415 29.59 -6.11 -9.07
CA ARG A 415 30.57 -7.21 -9.21
C ARG A 415 30.05 -8.33 -10.11
N ARG A 416 28.78 -8.73 -9.97
CA ARG A 416 28.16 -9.75 -10.82
C ARG A 416 28.12 -9.31 -12.28
N ASP A 417 27.73 -8.06 -12.54
CA ASP A 417 27.63 -7.51 -13.88
C ASP A 417 29.02 -7.38 -14.53
N ARG A 418 30.04 -6.96 -13.76
CA ARG A 418 31.44 -6.96 -14.21
C ARG A 418 31.96 -8.36 -14.52
N LEU A 419 31.62 -9.35 -13.70
CA LEU A 419 32.00 -10.75 -13.94
C LEU A 419 31.28 -11.34 -15.15
N ALA A 420 30.02 -10.98 -15.37
CA ALA A 420 29.25 -11.38 -16.54
C ALA A 420 29.80 -10.76 -17.83
N ALA A 421 30.15 -9.46 -17.80
CA ALA A 421 30.79 -8.76 -18.91
C ALA A 421 32.21 -9.28 -19.21
N ALA A 422 32.97 -9.67 -18.18
CA ALA A 422 34.27 -10.31 -18.33
C ALA A 422 34.16 -11.73 -18.91
N LYS A 423 33.09 -12.47 -18.57
CA LYS A 423 32.81 -13.79 -19.15
C LYS A 423 32.34 -13.72 -20.60
N SER A 424 31.56 -12.71 -20.97
CA SER A 424 31.07 -12.53 -22.35
C SER A 424 32.12 -12.00 -23.33
N SER A 425 33.18 -11.35 -22.83
CA SER A 425 34.28 -10.81 -23.63
C SER A 425 35.37 -11.83 -24.01
N GLY A 426 35.20 -13.11 -23.65
CA GLY A 426 36.05 -14.21 -24.13
C GLY A 426 37.49 -14.15 -23.61
N GLY A 427 37.74 -14.80 -22.48
CA GLY A 427 39.05 -15.38 -22.14
C GLY A 427 40.26 -14.44 -22.21
N ALA A 428 40.22 -13.31 -21.51
CA ALA A 428 41.46 -12.66 -21.08
C ALA A 428 41.78 -13.17 -19.67
N GLU A 429 42.86 -13.95 -19.56
CA GLU A 429 43.49 -14.33 -18.30
C GLU A 429 43.51 -13.13 -17.35
N LEU A 430 42.79 -13.25 -16.24
CA LEU A 430 42.43 -12.16 -15.35
C LEU A 430 43.68 -11.46 -14.80
N LYS A 431 44.07 -10.35 -15.43
CA LYS A 431 45.12 -9.40 -15.00
C LYS A 431 44.73 -8.62 -13.74
N ILE A 432 44.16 -9.32 -12.75
CA ILE A 432 43.72 -8.77 -11.45
C ILE A 432 44.89 -8.05 -10.76
N VAL A 433 46.10 -8.59 -10.84
CA VAL A 433 47.29 -8.00 -10.23
C VAL A 433 47.67 -6.65 -10.86
N GLU A 434 47.47 -6.50 -12.17
CA GLU A 434 47.87 -5.31 -12.93
C GLU A 434 46.85 -4.17 -12.76
N GLU A 435 45.55 -4.49 -12.68
CA GLU A 435 44.48 -3.53 -12.37
C GLU A 435 44.50 -3.07 -10.90
N VAL A 436 44.74 -3.99 -9.96
CA VAL A 436 44.88 -3.65 -8.53
C VAL A 436 46.13 -2.79 -8.30
N GLY A 437 47.21 -3.02 -9.06
CA GLY A 437 48.39 -2.16 -9.05
C GLY A 437 48.10 -0.73 -9.51
N LYS A 438 47.35 -0.56 -10.59
CA LYS A 438 46.95 0.77 -11.10
C LYS A 438 45.98 1.52 -10.18
N MET A 439 45.05 0.81 -9.53
CA MET A 439 44.16 1.40 -8.53
C MET A 439 44.88 1.83 -7.26
N ALA A 440 45.95 1.12 -6.87
CA ALA A 440 46.76 1.46 -5.71
C ALA A 440 47.61 2.74 -5.92
N GLU A 441 48.07 3.00 -7.14
CA GLU A 441 48.85 4.21 -7.48
C GLU A 441 47.99 5.49 -7.52
N GLY A 442 46.70 5.39 -7.86
CA GLY A 442 45.81 6.55 -8.03
C GLY A 442 45.15 7.08 -6.74
N ASN A 443 44.98 6.25 -5.70
CA ASN A 443 44.13 6.57 -4.55
C ASN A 443 44.86 6.66 -3.19
N GLY A 444 46.18 6.77 -3.17
CA GLY A 444 46.93 7.13 -1.97
C GLY A 444 46.70 6.20 -0.77
N PHE A 445 46.40 4.91 -1.00
CA PHE A 445 46.33 3.92 0.07
C PHE A 445 47.69 3.29 0.34
N VAL A 446 47.91 3.06 1.63
CA VAL A 446 49.15 2.64 2.29
C VAL A 446 49.80 1.44 1.60
N LYS A 447 51.06 1.62 1.23
CA LYS A 447 51.97 0.60 0.71
C LYS A 447 52.09 -0.53 1.74
N CYS A 448 51.44 -1.66 1.48
CA CYS A 448 51.59 -2.88 2.28
C CYS A 448 52.96 -3.49 1.93
N PRO A 449 53.93 -3.61 2.87
CA PRO A 449 55.27 -4.07 2.55
C PRO A 449 55.29 -5.60 2.58
N MET A 450 54.82 -6.23 1.52
CA MET A 450 55.18 -7.62 1.26
C MET A 450 56.43 -7.62 0.39
N GLY A 451 57.57 -7.86 1.03
CA GLY A 451 58.79 -8.32 0.36
C GLY A 451 59.96 -7.34 0.30
N SER A 452 60.57 -7.03 1.43
CA SER A 452 62.02 -6.84 1.49
C SER A 452 62.52 -7.16 2.90
N LYS A 453 63.52 -8.06 2.99
CA LYS A 453 64.24 -8.37 4.23
C LYS A 453 64.81 -7.07 4.82
N GLY A 454 64.36 -6.68 6.02
CA GLY A 454 64.94 -5.58 6.79
C GLY A 454 63.91 -4.83 7.63
N ASP A 455 64.04 -4.94 8.95
CA ASP A 455 63.45 -4.16 10.05
C ASP A 455 62.24 -3.26 9.71
N GLY A 456 61.03 -3.82 9.92
CA GLY A 456 59.77 -3.10 9.91
C GLY A 456 58.95 -3.38 11.19
N PRO A 457 57.99 -2.50 11.54
CA PRO A 457 57.33 -2.51 12.85
C PRO A 457 56.48 -3.77 13.05
N THR A 458 56.53 -4.30 14.27
CA THR A 458 55.81 -5.50 14.70
C THR A 458 54.30 -5.41 14.43
N PRO A 459 53.68 -6.49 13.94
CA PRO A 459 52.25 -6.51 13.69
C PRO A 459 51.45 -6.31 15.00
N PRO A 460 50.20 -5.82 14.92
CA PRO A 460 49.34 -5.68 16.08
C PRO A 460 49.21 -7.01 16.86
N PRO A 461 49.16 -7.00 18.20
CA PRO A 461 49.18 -8.21 19.03
C PRO A 461 48.11 -9.25 18.67
N TRP A 462 46.96 -8.80 18.18
CA TRP A 462 45.88 -9.68 17.74
C TRP A 462 46.23 -10.47 16.48
N VAL A 463 46.94 -9.85 15.52
CA VAL A 463 47.42 -10.53 14.30
C VAL A 463 48.46 -11.58 14.66
N GLN A 464 49.34 -11.26 15.61
CA GLN A 464 50.35 -12.19 16.09
C GLN A 464 49.72 -13.40 16.79
N SER A 465 48.66 -13.19 17.57
CA SER A 465 47.90 -14.26 18.22
C SER A 465 47.22 -15.21 17.21
N VAL A 466 46.68 -14.66 16.11
CA VAL A 466 46.09 -15.46 15.03
C VAL A 466 47.16 -16.26 14.29
N LEU A 467 48.31 -15.66 13.97
CA LEU A 467 49.40 -16.34 13.26
C LEU A 467 49.99 -17.48 14.11
N VAL A 468 50.18 -17.26 15.40
CA VAL A 468 50.62 -18.31 16.35
C VAL A 468 49.56 -19.41 16.46
N GLY A 469 48.27 -19.06 16.47
CA GLY A 469 47.19 -20.05 16.47
C GLY A 469 47.17 -20.94 15.21
N ILE A 470 47.54 -20.39 14.05
CA ILE A 470 47.67 -21.14 12.79
C ILE A 470 48.93 -22.02 12.79
N GLU A 471 50.07 -21.52 13.25
CA GLU A 471 51.32 -22.29 13.36
C GLU A 471 51.22 -23.46 14.34
N GLU A 472 50.52 -23.26 15.47
CA GLU A 472 50.29 -24.29 16.48
C GLU A 472 49.16 -25.27 16.08
N GLY A 473 48.56 -25.10 14.91
CA GLY A 473 47.46 -25.95 14.41
C GLY A 473 46.17 -25.82 15.22
N ARG A 474 46.05 -24.80 16.07
CA ARG A 474 44.84 -24.49 16.86
C ARG A 474 43.76 -23.78 16.05
N MET A 475 44.11 -23.20 14.91
CA MET A 475 43.20 -22.47 14.02
C MET A 475 43.41 -22.91 12.56
N GLN A 476 42.32 -23.11 11.83
CA GLN A 476 42.31 -23.49 10.41
C GLN A 476 41.57 -22.43 9.59
N ALA A 477 41.86 -22.35 8.28
CA ALA A 477 41.26 -21.36 7.38
C ALA A 477 39.72 -21.36 7.38
N ARG A 478 39.09 -22.51 7.65
CA ARG A 478 37.63 -22.66 7.78
C ARG A 478 37.03 -21.96 9.00
N ASP A 479 37.83 -21.71 10.04
CA ASP A 479 37.38 -21.06 11.28
C ASP A 479 37.09 -19.56 11.05
N PHE A 480 37.55 -19.01 9.93
CA PHE A 480 37.28 -17.64 9.48
C PHE A 480 36.14 -17.52 8.47
N TYR A 481 35.64 -18.65 7.95
CA TYR A 481 34.52 -18.69 7.01
C TYR A 481 33.36 -19.49 7.63
N THR A 482 32.71 -18.93 8.64
CA THR A 482 31.42 -19.44 9.10
C THR A 482 30.31 -18.95 8.18
N ASN A 483 30.09 -19.69 7.10
CA ASN A 483 28.82 -19.75 6.38
C ASN A 483 28.54 -21.22 6.11
N GLN A 484 27.85 -21.89 7.04
CA GLN A 484 27.08 -23.12 6.80
C GLN A 484 26.17 -23.41 8.00
N TRP A 485 24.94 -22.91 7.90
CA TRP A 485 23.62 -23.54 8.11
C TRP A 485 22.65 -22.51 8.67
#